data_AF-A0A4Y9YDG6-F1
#
_entry.id   AF-A0A4Y9YDG6-F1
#
_cell.length_a   1.000
_cell.length_b   1.000
_cell.length_c   1.000
_cell.angle_alpha   90.00
_cell.angle_beta   90.00
_cell.angle_gamma   90.00
#
_symmetry.space_group_name_H-M   'P 1'
#
loop_
_entity.id
_entity.type
_entity.pdbx_description
1 polymer ?
#
loop_
_entity_poly.entity_id
_entity_poly.type
_entity_poly.pdbx_seq_one_letter_code
_entity_poly.pdbx_strand_id
1 'polypeptide(L)'
;MLIDEEEIFQETDIALQITQMAFGTTLLSITGRHHAKQRKLLSPVFSVNHMRHMLPLFYEIGRKIRDAISAQVGDAKAEVNVLGWMNRSALEFIGQGGLGYSFDPLITESKDAYADTLKSLLPNLDVNLRFQFLIPLARQIFPTWLLRVFVNTFSATSNIGRTRDNINEMFERAKEVYASKKRALAAGEAELAKQTAQGKDLVSILMQANSVADEDQRLPEEDVISLMSMFTFAATETSSNALSRILNVLAKHPDYQARLREELLEARAADGLLSYDELNHLPLLDGVIRETLRLHPPVTMLFRVYADFPPRMTTEADESCSATRDTVLPLSDPVFTTDGKQIASIAVPKGSQFLLGFMGCNLSRTIWGEDAL
;
A
#
# COMPACT_ATOMS: atom_id res chain seq x y z
N MET A 1 6.56 -22.12 3.21
CA MET A 1 7.30 -22.30 1.95
C MET A 1 7.08 -21.15 0.97
N LEU A 2 5.88 -20.94 0.40
CA LEU A 2 5.64 -19.86 -0.58
C LEU A 2 5.90 -18.43 -0.06
N ILE A 3 5.81 -18.23 1.27
CA ILE A 3 6.05 -16.94 1.93
C ILE A 3 7.43 -16.93 2.59
N ASP A 4 7.86 -18.04 3.19
CA ASP A 4 9.13 -18.14 3.92
C ASP A 4 10.36 -18.25 3.01
N GLU A 5 10.18 -18.65 1.75
CA GLU A 5 11.22 -18.77 0.73
C GLU A 5 11.04 -17.71 -0.37
N GLU A 6 10.87 -16.44 0.03
CA GLU A 6 10.67 -15.28 -0.87
C GLU A 6 11.73 -15.20 -1.98
N GLU A 7 12.97 -15.58 -1.69
CA GLU A 7 14.08 -15.57 -2.67
C GLU A 7 13.80 -16.48 -3.89
N ILE A 8 12.95 -17.50 -3.72
CA ILE A 8 12.64 -18.52 -4.72
C ILE A 8 11.30 -18.23 -5.41
N PHE A 9 10.34 -17.62 -4.71
CA PHE A 9 9.03 -17.21 -5.23
C PHE A 9 8.96 -15.69 -5.36
N GLN A 10 9.46 -15.18 -6.48
CA GLN A 10 9.54 -13.74 -6.74
C GLN A 10 8.26 -13.20 -7.39
N GLU A 11 8.10 -11.88 -7.42
CA GLU A 11 7.12 -11.20 -8.25
C GLU A 11 7.29 -11.55 -9.73
N THR A 12 6.19 -11.52 -10.50
CA THR A 12 6.26 -11.72 -11.95
C THR A 12 6.98 -10.54 -12.61
N ASP A 13 7.72 -10.77 -13.69
CA ASP A 13 8.34 -9.68 -14.47
C ASP A 13 7.31 -8.68 -14.99
N ILE A 14 6.11 -9.17 -15.33
CA ILE A 14 5.00 -8.32 -15.75
C ILE A 14 4.59 -7.39 -14.60
N ALA A 15 4.45 -7.92 -13.38
CA ALA A 15 4.10 -7.11 -12.21
C ALA A 15 5.21 -6.10 -11.88
N LEU A 16 6.48 -6.50 -11.93
CA LEU A 16 7.62 -5.60 -11.71
C LEU A 16 7.68 -4.49 -12.76
N GLN A 17 7.44 -4.81 -14.03
CA GLN A 17 7.42 -3.80 -15.10
C GLN A 17 6.25 -2.83 -14.98
N ILE A 18 5.06 -3.32 -14.63
CA ILE A 18 3.87 -2.49 -14.42
C ILE A 18 4.10 -1.55 -13.23
N THR A 19 4.59 -2.06 -12.11
CA THR A 19 4.88 -1.24 -10.92
C THR A 19 6.03 -0.27 -11.18
N GLN A 20 7.07 -0.66 -11.93
CA GLN A 20 8.14 0.27 -12.33
C GLN A 20 7.62 1.40 -13.23
N MET A 21 6.68 1.11 -14.14
CA MET A 21 6.06 2.14 -14.98
C MET A 21 5.14 3.07 -14.17
N ALA A 22 4.44 2.53 -13.18
CA ALA A 22 3.50 3.29 -12.37
C ALA A 22 4.18 4.14 -11.29
N PHE A 23 5.25 3.64 -10.68
CA PHE A 23 5.83 4.23 -9.48
C PHE A 23 7.32 4.55 -9.58
N GLY A 24 8.02 4.14 -10.63
CA GLY A 24 9.47 4.24 -10.71
C GLY A 24 10.17 3.14 -9.89
N THR A 25 11.44 3.37 -9.51
CA THR A 25 12.27 2.41 -8.77
C THR A 25 11.89 2.40 -7.28
N THR A 26 11.01 1.48 -6.90
CA THR A 26 10.43 1.41 -5.54
C THR A 26 10.41 -0.01 -5.01
N LEU A 27 10.02 -0.18 -3.75
CA LEU A 27 9.80 -1.50 -3.12
C LEU A 27 8.86 -2.42 -3.90
N LEU A 28 7.97 -1.87 -4.74
CA LEU A 28 7.03 -2.68 -5.55
C LEU A 28 7.64 -3.17 -6.87
N SER A 29 8.74 -2.57 -7.31
CA SER A 29 9.29 -2.76 -8.66
C SER A 29 10.71 -3.33 -8.69
N ILE A 30 11.31 -3.56 -7.52
CA ILE A 30 12.68 -4.07 -7.38
C ILE A 30 12.69 -5.32 -6.50
N THR A 31 13.70 -6.18 -6.71
CA THR A 31 13.88 -7.43 -5.98
C THR A 31 15.32 -7.55 -5.48
N GLY A 32 15.61 -8.55 -4.63
CA GLY A 32 16.97 -8.88 -4.18
C GLY A 32 17.64 -7.77 -3.37
N ARG A 33 18.94 -7.54 -3.63
CA ARG A 33 19.77 -6.59 -2.86
C ARG A 33 19.25 -5.16 -2.89
N HIS A 34 18.72 -4.69 -4.03
CA HIS A 34 18.14 -3.34 -4.14
C HIS A 34 16.90 -3.19 -3.27
N HIS A 35 16.03 -4.22 -3.24
CA HIS A 35 14.86 -4.26 -2.36
C HIS A 35 15.27 -4.24 -0.89
N ALA A 36 16.22 -5.11 -0.51
CA ALA A 36 16.76 -5.16 0.86
C ALA A 36 17.37 -3.82 1.29
N LYS A 37 18.11 -3.14 0.40
CA LYS A 37 18.68 -1.81 0.63
C LYS A 37 17.60 -0.76 0.90
N GLN A 38 16.60 -0.61 0.02
CA GLN A 38 15.50 0.35 0.24
C GLN A 38 14.74 0.05 1.53
N ARG A 39 14.45 -1.23 1.81
CA ARG A 39 13.76 -1.66 3.02
C ARG A 39 14.55 -1.34 4.29
N LYS A 40 15.87 -1.53 4.27
CA LYS A 40 16.76 -1.18 5.38
C LYS A 40 16.73 0.32 5.69
N LEU A 41 16.79 1.17 4.65
CA LEU A 41 16.71 2.64 4.82
C LEU A 41 15.37 3.11 5.38
N LEU A 42 14.28 2.39 5.08
CA LEU A 42 12.94 2.70 5.54
C LEU A 42 12.62 2.16 6.94
N SER A 43 13.38 1.20 7.45
CA SER A 43 13.11 0.57 8.76
C SER A 43 12.94 1.56 9.93
N PRO A 44 13.74 2.64 10.06
CA PRO A 44 13.57 3.61 11.15
C PRO A 44 12.21 4.32 11.15
N VAL A 45 11.65 4.56 9.96
CA VAL A 45 10.34 5.20 9.78
C VAL A 45 9.25 4.36 10.43
N PHE A 46 9.26 3.05 10.22
CA PHE A 46 8.20 2.17 10.70
C PHE A 46 8.48 1.59 12.10
N SER A 47 9.36 2.24 12.86
CA SER A 47 9.66 1.83 14.23
C SER A 47 8.50 2.16 15.18
N VAL A 48 8.31 1.33 16.22
CA VAL A 48 7.32 1.59 17.29
C VAL A 48 7.53 2.96 17.90
N ASN A 49 8.78 3.38 18.06
CA ASN A 49 9.10 4.69 18.63
C ASN A 49 8.59 5.84 17.75
N HIS A 50 8.71 5.72 16.43
CA HIS A 50 8.12 6.69 15.52
C HIS A 50 6.58 6.65 15.54
N MET A 51 5.98 5.46 15.56
CA MET A 51 4.52 5.32 15.65
C MET A 51 3.94 5.98 16.92
N ARG A 52 4.63 5.88 18.07
CA ARG A 52 4.27 6.61 19.29
C ARG A 52 4.25 8.13 19.09
N HIS A 53 5.18 8.67 18.31
CA HIS A 53 5.24 10.10 17.99
C HIS A 53 4.15 10.54 17.01
N MET A 54 3.72 9.67 16.09
CA MET A 54 2.68 9.96 15.11
C MET A 54 1.27 9.88 15.68
N LEU A 55 1.08 9.14 16.77
CA LEU A 55 -0.26 8.90 17.30
C LEU A 55 -1.07 10.18 17.62
N PRO A 56 -0.52 11.23 18.27
CA PRO A 56 -1.27 12.46 18.52
C PRO A 56 -1.80 13.13 17.24
N LEU A 57 -1.01 13.08 16.16
CA LEU A 57 -1.40 13.58 14.83
C LEU A 57 -2.60 12.81 14.29
N PHE A 58 -2.58 11.48 14.43
CA PHE A 58 -3.67 10.64 13.95
C PHE A 58 -4.97 10.88 14.74
N TYR A 59 -4.87 11.14 16.04
CA TYR A 59 -6.04 11.57 16.82
C TYR A 59 -6.58 12.93 16.37
N GLU A 60 -5.72 13.88 16.03
CA GLU A 60 -6.15 15.18 15.52
C GLU A 60 -6.95 15.03 14.22
N ILE A 61 -6.41 14.25 13.26
CA ILE A 61 -7.09 13.95 12.00
C ILE A 61 -8.42 13.22 12.27
N GLY A 62 -8.41 12.19 13.14
CA GLY A 62 -9.62 11.47 13.54
C GLY A 62 -10.72 12.37 14.14
N ARG A 63 -10.34 13.33 14.98
CA ARG A 63 -11.26 14.32 15.54
C ARG A 63 -11.82 15.27 14.49
N LYS A 64 -10.99 15.77 13.55
CA LYS A 64 -11.46 16.60 12.43
C LYS A 64 -12.53 15.89 11.60
N ILE A 65 -12.29 14.62 11.27
CA ILE A 65 -13.25 13.79 10.51
C ILE A 65 -14.55 13.60 11.30
N ARG A 66 -14.45 13.27 12.59
CA ARG A 66 -15.60 13.14 13.48
C ARG A 66 -16.42 14.42 13.50
N ASP A 67 -15.77 15.57 13.69
CA ASP A 67 -16.42 16.87 13.83
C ASP A 67 -17.08 17.29 12.51
N ALA A 68 -16.41 17.06 11.37
CA ALA A 68 -16.96 17.34 10.04
C ALA A 68 -18.18 16.46 9.72
N ILE A 69 -18.12 15.15 10.00
CA ILE A 69 -19.25 14.24 9.83
C ILE A 69 -20.39 14.62 10.78
N SER A 70 -20.08 14.97 12.04
CA SER A 70 -21.08 15.41 13.01
C SER A 70 -21.79 16.69 12.57
N ALA A 71 -21.04 17.64 11.98
CA ALA A 71 -21.60 18.87 11.44
C ALA A 71 -22.48 18.61 10.20
N GLN A 72 -22.13 17.64 9.37
CA GLN A 72 -22.93 17.21 8.22
C GLN A 72 -24.26 16.55 8.63
N VAL A 73 -24.24 15.73 9.68
CA VAL A 73 -25.43 15.01 10.17
C VAL A 73 -26.35 15.93 10.97
N GLY A 74 -25.79 16.81 11.80
CA GLY A 74 -26.56 17.66 12.71
C GLY A 74 -27.45 16.83 13.66
N ASP A 75 -28.64 17.33 13.97
CA ASP A 75 -29.62 16.64 14.83
C ASP A 75 -30.57 15.70 14.05
N ALA A 76 -30.42 15.59 12.74
CA ALA A 76 -31.31 14.85 11.86
C ALA A 76 -30.70 13.52 11.38
N LYS A 77 -31.54 12.63 10.85
CA LYS A 77 -31.05 11.47 10.09
C LYS A 77 -30.49 11.97 8.76
N ALA A 78 -29.23 11.64 8.49
CA ALA A 78 -28.57 11.98 7.23
C ALA A 78 -27.87 10.75 6.65
N GLU A 79 -27.79 10.72 5.32
CA GLU A 79 -26.96 9.76 4.59
C GLU A 79 -25.55 10.33 4.45
N VAL A 80 -24.54 9.54 4.78
CA VAL A 80 -23.13 9.95 4.74
C VAL A 80 -22.36 9.02 3.81
N ASN A 81 -21.64 9.59 2.85
CA ASN A 81 -20.73 8.84 2.00
C ASN A 81 -19.43 8.51 2.75
N VAL A 82 -19.44 7.38 3.46
CA VAL A 82 -18.28 6.93 4.25
C VAL A 82 -17.04 6.69 3.38
N LEU A 83 -17.19 6.15 2.17
CA LEU A 83 -16.05 5.88 1.29
C LEU A 83 -15.32 7.18 0.91
N GLY A 84 -16.08 8.23 0.59
CA GLY A 84 -15.52 9.56 0.29
C GLY A 84 -14.73 10.12 1.47
N TRP A 85 -15.30 10.07 2.68
CA TRP A 85 -14.63 10.51 3.90
C TRP A 85 -13.37 9.70 4.20
N MET A 86 -13.43 8.37 4.13
CA MET A 86 -12.29 7.51 4.44
C MET A 86 -11.16 7.63 3.40
N ASN A 87 -11.47 7.94 2.14
CA ASN A 87 -10.47 8.22 1.12
C ASN A 87 -9.65 9.47 1.47
N ARG A 88 -10.32 10.58 1.76
CA ARG A 88 -9.68 11.84 2.18
C ARG A 88 -8.92 11.69 3.49
N SER A 89 -9.49 10.92 4.42
CA SER A 89 -8.86 10.62 5.71
C SER A 89 -7.55 9.87 5.54
N ALA A 90 -7.55 8.80 4.74
CA ALA A 90 -6.35 8.01 4.48
C ALA A 90 -5.26 8.81 3.77
N LEU A 91 -5.64 9.65 2.81
CA LEU A 91 -4.74 10.59 2.15
C LEU A 91 -4.14 11.59 3.15
N GLU A 92 -4.94 12.11 4.08
CA GLU A 92 -4.44 13.05 5.08
C GLU A 92 -3.53 12.38 6.12
N PHE A 93 -3.81 11.14 6.52
CA PHE A 93 -2.93 10.37 7.40
C PHE A 93 -1.53 10.18 6.78
N ILE A 94 -1.45 9.76 5.51
CA ILE A 94 -0.16 9.60 4.83
C ILE A 94 0.46 10.94 4.45
N GLY A 95 -0.34 11.95 4.10
CA GLY A 95 0.15 13.29 3.83
C GLY A 95 0.85 13.87 5.05
N GLN A 96 0.14 13.96 6.17
CA GLN A 96 0.66 14.59 7.37
C GLN A 96 1.73 13.74 8.05
N GLY A 97 1.46 12.44 8.28
CA GLY A 97 2.37 11.55 8.99
C GLY A 97 3.49 10.99 8.12
N GLY A 98 3.23 10.78 6.84
CA GLY A 98 4.22 10.27 5.88
C GLY A 98 5.02 11.39 5.22
N LEU A 99 4.35 12.42 4.69
CA LEU A 99 5.01 13.43 3.86
C LEU A 99 5.26 14.77 4.59
N GLY A 100 4.72 14.97 5.79
CA GLY A 100 4.72 16.27 6.47
C GLY A 100 3.93 17.34 5.71
N TYR A 101 2.93 16.93 4.92
CA TYR A 101 2.15 17.78 4.02
C TYR A 101 0.65 17.58 4.24
N SER A 102 -0.13 18.65 4.31
CA SER A 102 -1.59 18.55 4.41
C SER A 102 -2.19 18.66 3.01
N PHE A 103 -2.92 17.62 2.58
CA PHE A 103 -3.63 17.62 1.30
C PHE A 103 -5.02 18.24 1.45
N ASP A 104 -5.68 17.97 2.57
CA ASP A 104 -7.07 18.34 2.78
C ASP A 104 -7.30 18.85 4.22
N PRO A 105 -7.93 20.02 4.41
CA PRO A 105 -8.25 20.51 5.76
C PRO A 105 -9.33 19.70 6.48
N LEU A 106 -10.06 18.81 5.78
CA LEU A 106 -11.11 17.92 6.28
C LEU A 106 -12.27 18.64 6.98
N ILE A 107 -12.68 19.81 6.45
CA ILE A 107 -13.72 20.65 7.07
C ILE A 107 -15.12 20.35 6.50
N THR A 108 -15.24 20.26 5.18
CA THR A 108 -16.51 20.02 4.48
C THR A 108 -16.36 18.85 3.53
N GLU A 109 -17.48 18.19 3.18
CA GLU A 109 -17.47 17.19 2.12
C GLU A 109 -17.08 17.85 0.79
N SER A 110 -15.96 17.41 0.21
CA SER A 110 -15.46 17.87 -1.08
C SER A 110 -14.90 16.71 -1.88
N LYS A 111 -14.93 16.84 -3.21
CA LYS A 111 -14.18 15.94 -4.09
C LYS A 111 -12.71 16.38 -4.09
N ASP A 112 -11.82 15.47 -3.77
CA ASP A 112 -10.38 15.68 -3.87
C ASP A 112 -9.88 15.02 -5.16
N ALA A 113 -9.44 15.85 -6.11
CA ALA A 113 -8.99 15.38 -7.42
C ALA A 113 -7.79 14.43 -7.30
N TYR A 114 -6.90 14.67 -6.33
CA TYR A 114 -5.72 13.85 -6.12
C TYR A 114 -6.09 12.48 -5.53
N ALA A 115 -6.99 12.46 -4.53
CA ALA A 115 -7.51 11.23 -3.96
C ALA A 115 -8.29 10.39 -4.99
N ASP A 116 -9.02 11.02 -5.90
CA ASP A 116 -9.71 10.36 -7.02
C ASP A 116 -8.71 9.80 -8.05
N THR A 117 -7.61 10.53 -8.31
CA THR A 117 -6.50 10.06 -9.14
C THR A 117 -5.86 8.79 -8.56
N LEU A 118 -5.63 8.74 -7.25
CA LEU A 118 -5.13 7.54 -6.56
C LEU A 118 -6.10 6.35 -6.71
N LYS A 119 -7.39 6.57 -6.40
CA LYS A 119 -8.44 5.53 -6.46
C LYS A 119 -8.64 4.94 -7.85
N SER A 120 -8.51 5.76 -8.88
CA SER A 120 -8.74 5.34 -10.26
C SER A 120 -7.56 4.58 -10.88
N LEU A 121 -6.40 4.55 -10.24
CA LEU A 121 -5.22 3.87 -10.78
C LEU A 121 -5.42 2.35 -10.92
N LEU A 122 -5.87 1.65 -9.87
CA LEU A 122 -6.05 0.18 -9.95
C LEU A 122 -7.12 -0.24 -10.97
N PRO A 123 -8.33 0.36 -11.00
CA PRO A 123 -9.32 0.01 -12.02
C PRO A 123 -8.82 0.26 -13.44
N ASN A 124 -8.08 1.36 -13.65
CA ASN A 124 -7.52 1.66 -14.96
C ASN A 124 -6.41 0.66 -15.36
N LEU A 125 -5.56 0.26 -14.41
CA LEU A 125 -4.56 -0.80 -14.62
C LEU A 125 -5.22 -2.15 -14.94
N ASP A 126 -6.29 -2.52 -14.22
CA ASP A 126 -7.05 -3.76 -14.44
C ASP A 126 -7.62 -3.85 -15.86
N VAL A 127 -8.26 -2.78 -16.34
CA VAL A 127 -8.80 -2.73 -17.71
C VAL A 127 -7.68 -2.82 -18.76
N ASN A 128 -6.49 -2.28 -18.45
CA ASN A 128 -5.32 -2.36 -19.31
C ASN A 128 -4.64 -3.74 -19.28
N LEU A 129 -4.98 -4.64 -18.35
CA LEU A 129 -4.39 -5.99 -18.26
C LEU A 129 -4.58 -6.81 -19.54
N ARG A 130 -5.60 -6.52 -20.35
CA ARG A 130 -5.78 -7.15 -21.68
C ARG A 130 -4.57 -6.95 -22.60
N PHE A 131 -3.82 -5.87 -22.39
CA PHE A 131 -2.63 -5.54 -23.16
C PHE A 131 -1.33 -5.88 -22.42
N GLN A 132 -1.38 -6.43 -21.19
CA GLN A 132 -0.17 -6.68 -20.38
C GLN A 132 0.82 -7.60 -21.08
N PHE A 133 0.34 -8.59 -21.85
CA PHE A 133 1.18 -9.53 -22.57
C PHE A 133 1.94 -8.87 -23.73
N LEU A 134 1.44 -7.73 -24.24
CA LEU A 134 2.11 -6.97 -25.28
C LEU A 134 3.24 -6.10 -24.72
N ILE A 135 3.22 -5.75 -23.43
CA ILE A 135 4.19 -4.81 -22.83
C ILE A 135 5.61 -5.38 -22.84
N PRO A 136 5.87 -6.62 -22.37
CA PRO A 136 7.22 -7.22 -22.44
C PRO A 136 7.71 -7.38 -23.88
N LEU A 137 6.83 -7.85 -24.78
CA LEU A 137 7.16 -8.04 -26.19
C LEU A 137 7.50 -6.69 -26.87
N ALA A 138 6.70 -5.66 -26.61
CA ALA A 138 6.92 -4.33 -27.16
C ALA A 138 8.23 -3.71 -26.65
N ARG A 139 8.61 -3.95 -25.39
CA ARG A 139 9.91 -3.50 -24.84
C ARG A 139 11.11 -4.25 -25.40
N GLN A 140 10.94 -5.51 -25.80
CA GLN A 140 11.99 -6.28 -26.45
C GLN A 140 12.24 -5.80 -27.90
N ILE A 141 11.19 -5.34 -28.59
CA ILE A 141 11.25 -4.96 -30.00
C ILE A 141 11.52 -3.46 -30.17
N PHE A 142 10.96 -2.61 -29.31
CA PHE A 142 10.98 -1.16 -29.46
C PHE A 142 11.73 -0.47 -28.30
N PRO A 143 12.52 0.58 -28.59
CA PRO A 143 13.17 1.36 -27.55
C PRO A 143 12.16 2.12 -26.69
N THR A 144 12.47 2.30 -25.40
CA THR A 144 11.57 2.92 -24.40
C THR A 144 11.03 4.28 -24.82
N TRP A 145 11.83 5.11 -25.51
CA TRP A 145 11.37 6.43 -25.97
C TRP A 145 10.22 6.32 -26.99
N LEU A 146 10.24 5.32 -27.87
CA LEU A 146 9.20 5.11 -28.88
C LEU A 146 7.90 4.61 -28.22
N LEU A 147 8.02 3.74 -27.23
CA LEU A 147 6.87 3.31 -26.42
C LEU A 147 6.26 4.48 -25.65
N ARG A 148 7.09 5.39 -25.10
CA ARG A 148 6.61 6.63 -24.46
C ARG A 148 5.87 7.52 -25.46
N VAL A 149 6.40 7.71 -26.67
CA VAL A 149 5.69 8.46 -27.73
C VAL A 149 4.36 7.81 -28.07
N PHE A 150 4.31 6.49 -28.21
CA PHE A 150 3.09 5.75 -28.48
C PHE A 150 2.04 5.93 -27.38
N VAL A 151 2.43 5.79 -26.11
CA VAL A 151 1.56 6.03 -24.94
C VAL A 151 1.10 7.50 -24.87
N ASN A 152 1.95 8.44 -25.28
CA ASN A 152 1.61 9.86 -25.33
C ASN A 152 0.59 10.21 -26.43
N THR A 153 0.48 9.40 -27.48
CA THR A 153 -0.50 9.57 -28.56
C THR A 153 -1.93 9.21 -28.13
N PHE A 154 -2.09 8.41 -27.08
CA PHE A 154 -3.42 8.07 -26.58
C PHE A 154 -4.12 9.28 -25.95
N SER A 155 -5.37 9.48 -26.34
CA SER A 155 -6.24 10.52 -25.77
C SER A 155 -6.48 10.30 -24.27
N ALA A 156 -6.62 11.39 -23.52
CA ALA A 156 -6.99 11.41 -22.11
C ALA A 156 -8.34 10.71 -21.81
N THR A 157 -9.18 10.46 -22.81
CA THR A 157 -10.42 9.69 -22.64
C THR A 157 -10.19 8.17 -22.65
N SER A 158 -9.07 7.71 -23.20
CA SER A 158 -8.73 6.28 -23.23
C SER A 158 -8.19 5.82 -21.88
N ASN A 159 -8.33 4.52 -21.56
CA ASN A 159 -7.82 3.98 -20.28
C ASN A 159 -6.30 4.11 -20.13
N ILE A 160 -5.56 3.98 -21.24
CA ILE A 160 -4.11 4.16 -21.28
C ILE A 160 -3.74 5.62 -21.01
N GLY A 161 -4.41 6.57 -21.68
CA GLY A 161 -4.21 8.00 -21.46
C GLY A 161 -4.53 8.42 -20.02
N ARG A 162 -5.66 7.95 -19.46
CA ARG A 162 -6.02 8.19 -18.05
C ARG A 162 -4.99 7.63 -17.08
N THR A 163 -4.51 6.41 -17.31
CA THR A 163 -3.47 5.81 -16.46
C THR A 163 -2.19 6.63 -16.49
N ARG A 164 -1.76 7.05 -17.69
CA ARG A 164 -0.58 7.92 -17.86
C ARG A 164 -0.75 9.23 -17.10
N ASP A 165 -1.89 9.90 -17.27
CA ASP A 165 -2.14 11.20 -16.66
C ASP A 165 -2.22 11.10 -15.13
N ASN A 166 -2.85 10.04 -14.61
CA ASN A 166 -2.86 9.74 -13.18
C ASN A 166 -1.44 9.55 -12.61
N ILE A 167 -0.61 8.73 -13.27
CA ILE A 167 0.77 8.49 -12.86
C ILE A 167 1.57 9.80 -12.87
N ASN A 168 1.41 10.61 -13.93
CA ASN A 168 2.10 11.89 -14.05
C ASN A 168 1.68 12.84 -12.93
N GLU A 169 0.38 12.97 -12.64
CA GLU A 169 -0.12 13.81 -11.55
C GLU A 169 0.42 13.37 -10.19
N MET A 170 0.43 12.05 -9.92
CA MET A 170 1.01 11.48 -8.71
C MET A 170 2.49 11.85 -8.55
N PHE A 171 3.26 11.73 -9.62
CA PHE A 171 4.69 12.00 -9.61
C PHE A 171 5.00 13.49 -9.50
N GLU A 172 4.27 14.36 -10.21
CA GLU A 172 4.42 15.81 -10.10
C GLU A 172 4.07 16.30 -8.69
N ARG A 173 3.00 15.77 -8.09
CA ARG A 173 2.66 16.12 -6.71
C ARG A 173 3.73 15.67 -5.71
N ALA A 174 4.30 14.46 -5.90
CA ALA A 174 5.41 13.99 -5.07
C ALA A 174 6.65 14.89 -5.21
N LYS A 175 6.97 15.37 -6.42
CA LYS A 175 8.06 16.33 -6.66
C LYS A 175 7.82 17.67 -5.94
N GLU A 176 6.61 18.21 -6.01
CA GLU A 176 6.24 19.46 -5.35
C GLU A 176 6.48 19.37 -3.84
N VAL A 177 5.99 18.30 -3.22
CA VAL A 177 6.16 18.05 -1.78
C VAL A 177 7.63 17.84 -1.44
N TYR A 178 8.37 17.06 -2.22
CA TYR A 178 9.80 16.84 -2.01
C TYR A 178 10.60 18.14 -2.11
N ALA A 179 10.32 18.98 -3.12
CA ALA A 179 11.00 20.26 -3.31
C ALA A 179 10.70 21.24 -2.17
N SER A 180 9.45 21.28 -1.70
CA SER A 180 9.06 22.05 -0.50
C SER A 180 9.87 21.62 0.72
N LYS A 181 10.00 20.31 0.91
CA LYS A 181 10.69 19.73 2.04
C LYS A 181 12.20 19.91 2.03
N LYS A 182 12.82 19.72 0.86
CA LYS A 182 14.25 20.01 0.67
C LYS A 182 14.58 21.46 1.01
N ARG A 183 13.70 22.40 0.67
CA ARG A 183 13.82 23.81 1.06
C ARG A 183 13.69 24.01 2.57
N ALA A 184 12.72 23.39 3.23
CA ALA A 184 12.55 23.47 4.68
C ALA A 184 13.76 22.90 5.45
N LEU A 185 14.29 21.74 5.02
CA LEU A 185 15.50 21.15 5.58
C LEU A 185 16.73 22.07 5.44
N ALA A 186 16.87 22.74 4.29
CA ALA A 186 17.96 23.69 4.06
C ALA A 186 17.82 24.98 4.88
N ALA A 187 16.59 25.41 5.20
CA ALA A 187 16.31 26.59 6.02
C ALA A 187 16.49 26.35 7.53
N GLY A 188 16.61 25.09 7.96
CA GLY A 188 16.93 24.69 9.34
C GLY A 188 15.72 24.21 10.15
N GLU A 189 15.99 23.75 11.38
CA GLU A 189 15.01 23.07 12.24
C GLU A 189 13.75 23.90 12.52
N ALA A 190 13.88 25.23 12.60
CA ALA A 190 12.74 26.12 12.84
C ALA A 190 11.73 26.13 11.70
N GLU A 191 12.17 25.94 10.45
CA GLU A 191 11.28 25.85 9.30
C GLU A 191 10.70 24.43 9.15
N LEU A 192 11.50 23.41 9.48
CA LEU A 192 11.04 22.03 9.52
C LEU A 192 9.97 21.79 10.61
N ALA A 193 10.10 22.44 11.77
CA ALA A 193 9.12 22.38 12.86
C ALA A 193 7.78 23.02 12.50
N LYS A 194 7.72 23.90 11.50
CA LYS A 194 6.47 24.45 10.96
C LYS A 194 5.73 23.48 10.07
N GLN A 195 6.41 22.45 9.55
CA GLN A 195 5.75 21.40 8.80
C GLN A 195 4.96 20.48 9.73
N THR A 196 3.97 19.82 9.15
CA THR A 196 3.20 18.81 9.88
C THR A 196 4.13 17.69 10.39
N ALA A 197 3.75 17.06 11.50
CA ALA A 197 4.58 16.09 12.21
C ALA A 197 5.93 16.64 12.72
N GLN A 198 6.14 17.97 12.73
CA GLN A 198 7.32 18.65 13.27
C GLN A 198 8.64 18.14 12.68
N GLY A 199 8.65 17.78 11.39
CA GLY A 199 9.85 17.21 10.75
C GLY A 199 10.16 15.76 11.11
N LYS A 200 9.23 15.09 11.80
CA LYS A 200 9.33 13.67 12.15
C LYS A 200 8.38 12.82 11.31
N ASP A 201 8.12 13.20 10.07
CA ASP A 201 7.39 12.37 9.11
C ASP A 201 8.34 11.41 8.36
N LEU A 202 7.76 10.44 7.63
CA LEU A 202 8.51 9.44 6.86
C LEU A 202 9.55 10.06 5.92
N VAL A 203 9.19 11.09 5.17
CA VAL A 203 10.10 11.69 4.17
C VAL A 203 11.24 12.44 4.84
N SER A 204 10.99 13.17 5.93
CA SER A 204 12.06 13.80 6.72
C SER A 204 13.08 12.76 7.20
N ILE A 205 12.59 11.67 7.77
CA ILE A 205 13.44 10.59 8.29
C ILE A 205 14.18 9.88 7.16
N LEU A 206 13.50 9.60 6.04
CA LEU A 206 14.12 8.98 4.87
C LEU A 206 15.21 9.89 4.29
N MET A 207 14.96 11.19 4.12
CA MET A 207 15.95 12.14 3.63
C MET A 207 17.16 12.26 4.57
N GLN A 208 16.94 12.22 5.89
CA GLN A 208 18.00 12.21 6.89
C GLN A 208 18.80 10.90 6.86
N ALA A 209 18.12 9.75 6.84
CA ALA A 209 18.77 8.44 6.74
C ALA A 209 19.59 8.33 5.44
N ASN A 210 19.07 8.86 4.34
CA ASN A 210 19.74 8.88 3.04
C ASN A 210 20.94 9.85 3.00
N SER A 211 20.92 10.92 3.81
CA SER A 211 22.03 11.88 3.87
C SER A 211 23.22 11.36 4.68
N VAL A 212 22.99 10.48 5.66
CA VAL A 212 24.06 9.86 6.48
C VAL A 212 24.46 8.46 6.00
N ALA A 213 23.75 7.89 5.02
CA ALA A 213 24.10 6.62 4.41
C ALA A 213 25.44 6.71 3.64
N ASP A 214 26.17 5.60 3.62
CA ASP A 214 27.36 5.43 2.78
C ASP A 214 27.02 5.68 1.30
N GLU A 215 28.02 6.09 0.50
CA GLU A 215 27.80 6.49 -0.90
C GLU A 215 27.15 5.38 -1.74
N ASP A 216 27.54 4.14 -1.52
CA ASP A 216 26.97 2.94 -2.15
C ASP A 216 25.56 2.60 -1.60
N GLN A 217 25.20 3.12 -0.43
CA GLN A 217 23.90 2.93 0.23
C GLN A 217 22.93 4.10 0.03
N ARG A 218 23.37 5.22 -0.54
CA ARG A 218 22.49 6.35 -0.84
C ARG A 218 21.53 6.02 -1.99
N LEU A 219 20.32 6.54 -1.91
CA LEU A 219 19.29 6.52 -2.95
C LEU A 219 19.36 7.80 -3.78
N PRO A 220 19.25 7.69 -5.11
CA PRO A 220 19.00 8.82 -5.99
C PRO A 220 17.76 9.62 -5.56
N GLU A 221 17.77 10.92 -5.82
CA GLU A 221 16.62 11.79 -5.53
C GLU A 221 15.33 11.32 -6.23
N GLU A 222 15.45 10.83 -7.46
CA GLU A 222 14.33 10.28 -8.23
C GLU A 222 13.69 9.06 -7.55
N ASP A 223 14.51 8.20 -6.91
CA ASP A 223 14.02 7.03 -6.18
C ASP A 223 13.29 7.44 -4.89
N VAL A 224 13.75 8.52 -4.22
CA VAL A 224 13.05 9.06 -3.04
C VAL A 224 11.68 9.61 -3.42
N ILE A 225 11.59 10.36 -4.53
CA ILE A 225 10.32 10.88 -5.05
C ILE A 225 9.39 9.73 -5.49
N SER A 226 9.96 8.71 -6.14
CA SER A 226 9.25 7.48 -6.53
C SER A 226 8.65 6.78 -5.31
N LEU A 227 9.44 6.62 -4.23
CA LEU A 227 8.96 6.07 -2.96
C LEU A 227 7.85 6.91 -2.35
N MET A 228 7.93 8.24 -2.38
CA MET A 228 6.87 9.14 -1.89
C MET A 228 5.56 8.92 -2.63
N SER A 229 5.59 8.87 -3.97
CA SER A 229 4.42 8.58 -4.80
C SER A 229 3.82 7.21 -4.46
N MET A 230 4.67 6.19 -4.38
CA MET A 230 4.26 4.82 -4.04
C MET A 230 3.62 4.71 -2.66
N PHE A 231 4.22 5.29 -1.61
CA PHE A 231 3.67 5.26 -0.27
C PHE A 231 2.34 6.00 -0.17
N THR A 232 2.22 7.15 -0.83
CA THR A 232 0.98 7.93 -0.87
C THR A 232 -0.16 7.09 -1.45
N PHE A 233 0.09 6.43 -2.58
CA PHE A 233 -0.87 5.53 -3.19
C PHE A 233 -1.18 4.31 -2.31
N ALA A 234 -0.17 3.57 -1.89
CA ALA A 234 -0.32 2.32 -1.16
C ALA A 234 -1.06 2.51 0.17
N ALA A 235 -0.73 3.56 0.92
CA ALA A 235 -1.35 3.86 2.21
C ALA A 235 -2.79 4.38 2.06
N THR A 236 -3.04 5.21 1.03
CA THR A 236 -4.38 5.78 0.81
C THR A 236 -5.38 4.71 0.39
N GLU A 237 -5.04 3.91 -0.63
CA GLU A 237 -5.98 2.96 -1.22
C GLU A 237 -6.39 1.87 -0.23
N THR A 238 -5.41 1.29 0.46
CA THR A 238 -5.63 0.17 1.39
C THR A 238 -6.36 0.61 2.65
N SER A 239 -5.91 1.69 3.30
CA SER A 239 -6.47 2.15 4.57
C SER A 239 -7.88 2.71 4.40
N SER A 240 -8.16 3.44 3.33
CA SER A 240 -9.50 3.97 3.06
C SER A 240 -10.52 2.84 2.86
N ASN A 241 -10.15 1.78 2.13
CA ASN A 241 -11.01 0.62 1.91
C ASN A 241 -11.22 -0.17 3.22
N ALA A 242 -10.15 -0.37 4.01
CA ALA A 242 -10.25 -1.03 5.32
C ALA A 242 -11.16 -0.26 6.28
N LEU A 243 -10.94 1.05 6.46
CA LEU A 243 -11.76 1.89 7.33
C LEU A 243 -13.23 1.94 6.86
N SER A 244 -13.46 2.05 5.56
CA SER A 244 -14.82 2.01 4.99
C SER A 244 -15.52 0.70 5.30
N ARG A 245 -14.80 -0.43 5.22
CA ARG A 245 -15.35 -1.75 5.56
C ARG A 245 -15.60 -1.90 7.05
N ILE A 246 -14.72 -1.41 7.91
CA ILE A 246 -14.90 -1.43 9.37
C ILE A 246 -16.20 -0.71 9.74
N LEU A 247 -16.39 0.51 9.21
CA LEU A 247 -17.61 1.28 9.47
C LEU A 247 -18.86 0.61 8.87
N ASN A 248 -18.75 -0.02 7.70
CA ASN A 248 -19.87 -0.77 7.10
C ASN A 248 -20.27 -1.99 7.94
N VAL A 249 -19.30 -2.75 8.44
CA VAL A 249 -19.53 -3.92 9.28
C VAL A 249 -20.17 -3.47 10.60
N LEU A 250 -19.59 -2.47 11.29
CA LEU A 250 -20.16 -1.94 12.53
C LEU A 250 -21.60 -1.42 12.36
N ALA A 251 -21.91 -0.77 11.22
CA ALA A 251 -23.27 -0.31 10.93
C ALA A 251 -24.29 -1.46 10.75
N LYS A 252 -23.83 -2.66 10.35
CA LYS A 252 -24.66 -3.87 10.22
C LYS A 252 -24.75 -4.68 11.51
N HIS A 253 -23.86 -4.44 12.47
CA HIS A 253 -23.76 -5.14 13.75
C HIS A 253 -23.85 -4.14 14.93
N PRO A 254 -25.03 -3.55 15.18
CA PRO A 254 -25.21 -2.50 16.18
C PRO A 254 -24.91 -2.97 17.62
N ASP A 255 -25.03 -4.27 17.90
CA ASP A 255 -24.64 -4.89 19.16
C ASP A 255 -23.12 -4.81 19.39
N TYR A 256 -22.32 -5.13 18.37
CA TYR A 256 -20.87 -4.97 18.41
C TYR A 256 -20.45 -3.50 18.41
N GLN A 257 -21.17 -2.63 17.69
CA GLN A 257 -20.93 -1.19 17.74
C GLN A 257 -21.12 -0.62 19.15
N ALA A 258 -22.19 -1.05 19.85
CA ALA A 258 -22.45 -0.62 21.22
C ALA A 258 -21.37 -1.11 22.20
N ARG A 259 -20.98 -2.39 22.09
CA ARG A 259 -19.90 -2.98 22.93
C ARG A 259 -18.54 -2.32 22.68
N LEU A 260 -18.20 -2.05 21.42
CA LEU A 260 -16.96 -1.34 21.08
C LEU A 260 -16.98 0.08 21.65
N ARG A 261 -18.12 0.77 21.60
CA ARG A 261 -18.27 2.08 22.20
C ARG A 261 -18.06 2.04 23.72
N GLU A 262 -18.60 1.02 24.40
CA GLU A 262 -18.41 0.82 25.84
C GLU A 262 -16.92 0.62 26.17
N GLU A 263 -16.22 -0.29 25.48
CA GLU A 263 -14.76 -0.51 25.65
C GLU A 263 -13.97 0.81 25.48
N LEU A 264 -14.28 1.60 24.45
CA LEU A 264 -13.61 2.87 24.18
C LEU A 264 -13.90 3.93 25.26
N LEU A 265 -15.10 3.95 25.83
CA LEU A 265 -15.47 4.86 26.92
C LEU A 265 -14.79 4.48 28.23
N GLU A 266 -14.75 3.19 28.57
CA GLU A 266 -14.03 2.67 29.74
C GLU A 266 -12.53 2.97 29.67
N ALA A 267 -11.95 2.85 28.48
CA ALA A 267 -10.57 3.23 28.23
C ALA A 267 -10.33 4.76 28.29
N ARG A 268 -11.38 5.58 28.35
CA ARG A 268 -11.32 7.06 28.26
C ARG A 268 -10.79 7.57 26.92
N ALA A 269 -11.01 6.83 25.83
CA ALA A 269 -10.63 7.26 24.48
C ALA A 269 -11.37 8.53 24.03
N ALA A 270 -12.51 8.85 24.66
CA ALA A 270 -13.29 10.07 24.39
C ALA A 270 -12.69 11.33 25.03
N ASP A 271 -12.08 11.19 26.22
CA ASP A 271 -11.66 12.32 27.06
C ASP A 271 -10.15 12.61 26.97
N GLY A 272 -9.37 11.71 26.37
CA GLY A 272 -7.91 11.80 26.27
C GLY A 272 -7.33 11.26 24.97
N LEU A 273 -6.01 11.32 24.87
CA LEU A 273 -5.23 10.61 23.86
C LEU A 273 -4.74 9.32 24.51
N LEU A 274 -5.30 8.15 24.17
CA LEU A 274 -4.68 6.90 24.60
C LEU A 274 -3.26 6.86 24.04
N SER A 275 -2.32 6.38 24.85
CA SER A 275 -0.99 6.06 24.36
C SER A 275 -1.07 4.93 23.33
N TYR A 276 0.01 4.77 22.56
CA TYR A 276 0.11 3.73 21.55
C TYR A 276 -0.07 2.33 22.15
N ASP A 277 0.49 2.11 23.34
CA ASP A 277 0.44 0.82 23.99
C ASP A 277 -0.98 0.55 24.55
N GLU A 278 -1.62 1.56 25.16
CA GLU A 278 -3.03 1.44 25.62
C GLU A 278 -3.99 1.16 24.47
N LEU A 279 -3.84 1.84 23.33
CA LEU A 279 -4.70 1.63 22.16
C LEU A 279 -4.58 0.20 21.61
N ASN A 280 -3.36 -0.35 21.57
CA ASN A 280 -3.10 -1.72 21.10
C ASN A 280 -3.55 -2.81 22.09
N HIS A 281 -3.90 -2.43 23.32
CA HIS A 281 -4.39 -3.35 24.34
C HIS A 281 -5.91 -3.43 24.43
N LEU A 282 -6.65 -2.78 23.53
CA LEU A 282 -8.10 -2.86 23.44
C LEU A 282 -8.54 -4.10 22.63
N PRO A 283 -8.98 -5.19 23.29
CA PRO A 283 -9.20 -6.47 22.62
C PRO A 283 -10.35 -6.45 21.61
N LEU A 284 -11.46 -5.74 21.89
CA LEU A 284 -12.59 -5.70 20.98
C LEU A 284 -12.28 -4.81 19.77
N LEU A 285 -11.59 -3.68 19.96
CA LEU A 285 -11.09 -2.85 18.86
C LEU A 285 -10.17 -3.65 17.93
N ASP A 286 -9.16 -4.34 18.48
CA ASP A 286 -8.25 -5.19 17.69
C ASP A 286 -9.02 -6.32 16.99
N GLY A 287 -9.96 -6.95 17.68
CA GLY A 287 -10.85 -7.98 17.11
C GLY A 287 -11.66 -7.48 15.92
N VAL A 288 -12.30 -6.30 16.02
CA VAL A 288 -13.08 -5.69 14.94
C VAL A 288 -12.21 -5.39 13.72
N ILE A 289 -11.01 -4.84 13.93
CA ILE A 289 -10.06 -4.53 12.85
C ILE A 289 -9.62 -5.83 12.16
N ARG A 290 -9.16 -6.82 12.93
CA ARG A 290 -8.67 -8.10 12.40
C ARG A 290 -9.75 -8.87 11.66
N GLU A 291 -10.95 -8.95 12.23
CA GLU A 291 -12.05 -9.69 11.63
C GLU A 291 -12.54 -9.04 10.35
N THR A 292 -12.60 -7.70 10.34
CA THR A 292 -12.91 -6.98 9.10
C THR A 292 -11.85 -7.21 8.02
N LEU A 293 -10.56 -7.20 8.37
CA LEU A 293 -9.48 -7.46 7.41
C LEU A 293 -9.41 -8.93 6.97
N ARG A 294 -9.85 -9.87 7.80
CA ARG A 294 -10.02 -11.28 7.43
C ARG A 294 -11.08 -11.42 6.34
N LEU A 295 -12.28 -10.87 6.57
CA LEU A 295 -13.42 -11.01 5.65
C LEU A 295 -13.34 -10.08 4.43
N HIS A 296 -12.70 -8.93 4.58
CA HIS A 296 -12.65 -7.86 3.58
C HIS A 296 -11.22 -7.29 3.43
N PRO A 297 -10.22 -8.13 3.08
CA PRO A 297 -8.86 -7.65 2.89
C PRO A 297 -8.81 -6.67 1.69
N PRO A 298 -8.14 -5.51 1.81
CA PRO A 298 -8.00 -4.57 0.69
C PRO A 298 -7.31 -5.18 -0.54
N VAL A 299 -6.43 -6.15 -0.34
CA VAL A 299 -5.78 -6.93 -1.40
C VAL A 299 -6.24 -8.38 -1.27
N THR A 300 -6.84 -8.94 -2.32
CA THR A 300 -7.43 -10.28 -2.29
C THR A 300 -6.53 -11.34 -2.91
N MET A 301 -5.53 -10.94 -3.71
CA MET A 301 -4.66 -11.86 -4.43
C MET A 301 -3.27 -11.27 -4.70
N LEU A 302 -2.26 -12.14 -4.82
CA LEU A 302 -0.91 -11.80 -5.30
C LEU A 302 -0.45 -12.76 -6.40
N PHE A 303 0.35 -12.25 -7.34
CA PHE A 303 1.01 -13.07 -8.35
C PHE A 303 2.46 -13.33 -7.96
N ARG A 304 2.92 -14.57 -8.15
CA ARG A 304 4.30 -15.00 -7.96
C ARG A 304 4.77 -15.84 -9.14
N VAL A 305 6.06 -15.88 -9.40
CA VAL A 305 6.68 -16.82 -10.33
C VAL A 305 7.74 -17.59 -9.59
N TYR A 306 7.74 -18.89 -9.82
CA TYR A 306 8.82 -19.75 -9.40
C TYR A 306 9.97 -19.65 -10.42
N ALA A 307 11.00 -18.87 -10.07
CA ALA A 307 12.18 -18.51 -10.86
C ALA A 307 12.00 -17.52 -12.03
N ASP A 308 13.06 -16.72 -12.29
CA ASP A 308 13.17 -15.72 -13.36
C ASP A 308 12.71 -16.24 -14.73
N PHE A 309 11.75 -15.54 -15.33
CA PHE A 309 11.34 -15.75 -16.72
C PHE A 309 10.78 -14.46 -17.34
N PRO A 310 11.51 -13.76 -18.24
CA PRO A 310 12.81 -14.06 -18.86
C PRO A 310 14.03 -13.48 -18.10
N PRO A 311 15.28 -13.83 -18.47
CA PRO A 311 16.47 -13.32 -17.81
C PRO A 311 16.52 -11.78 -17.88
N ARG A 312 16.74 -11.12 -16.74
CA ARG A 312 17.15 -9.72 -16.71
C ARG A 312 18.42 -9.55 -17.54
N MET A 313 18.38 -8.68 -18.55
CA MET A 313 19.60 -8.07 -19.12
C MET A 313 20.11 -6.98 -18.15
N THR A 314 20.50 -7.38 -16.94
CA THR A 314 21.41 -6.58 -16.13
C THR A 314 22.81 -7.17 -16.32
N THR A 315 23.76 -6.34 -16.74
CA THR A 315 25.15 -6.72 -17.05
C THR A 315 25.96 -7.17 -15.84
N GLU A 316 25.35 -7.18 -14.66
CA GLU A 316 25.91 -7.76 -13.45
C GLU A 316 25.07 -8.98 -13.08
N ALA A 317 25.68 -10.15 -13.26
CA ALA A 317 25.16 -11.42 -12.76
C ALA A 317 25.15 -11.35 -11.22
N ASP A 318 24.00 -11.02 -10.63
CA ASP A 318 23.77 -11.34 -9.23
C ASP A 318 23.50 -12.85 -9.15
N GLU A 319 24.58 -13.64 -9.11
CA GLU A 319 24.58 -15.11 -8.97
C GLU A 319 23.82 -15.60 -7.71
N SER A 320 23.40 -14.68 -6.83
CA SER A 320 22.60 -15.02 -5.64
C SER A 320 21.12 -15.30 -5.94
N CYS A 321 20.59 -14.88 -7.10
CA CYS A 321 19.21 -15.20 -7.51
C CYS A 321 19.18 -16.41 -8.47
N SER A 322 19.31 -17.62 -7.93
CA SER A 322 19.26 -18.83 -8.76
C SER A 322 18.30 -19.90 -8.22
N ALA A 323 17.00 -19.69 -8.40
CA ALA A 323 16.05 -20.80 -8.50
C ALA A 323 16.29 -21.52 -9.86
N THR A 324 17.31 -22.37 -9.89
CA THR A 324 17.83 -23.05 -11.09
C THR A 324 17.22 -24.43 -11.34
N ARG A 325 16.22 -24.87 -10.55
CA ARG A 325 15.75 -26.26 -10.53
C ARG A 325 14.24 -26.35 -10.38
N ASP A 326 13.66 -27.48 -10.75
CA ASP A 326 12.29 -27.83 -10.40
C ASP A 326 12.17 -28.02 -8.88
N THR A 327 11.01 -27.71 -8.30
CA THR A 327 10.73 -27.98 -6.87
C THR A 327 9.49 -28.83 -6.69
N VAL A 328 9.24 -29.20 -5.44
CA VAL A 328 8.04 -29.90 -5.00
C VAL A 328 7.37 -29.02 -3.95
N LEU A 329 6.15 -28.59 -4.23
CA LEU A 329 5.31 -27.85 -3.29
C LEU A 329 4.55 -28.84 -2.41
N PRO A 330 4.86 -28.94 -1.10
CA PRO A 330 4.06 -29.74 -0.18
C PRO A 330 2.69 -29.08 0.04
N LEU A 331 1.65 -29.90 0.12
CA LEU A 331 0.29 -29.46 0.43
C LEU A 331 0.05 -29.57 1.93
N SER A 332 -0.72 -28.63 2.49
CA SER A 332 -1.14 -28.70 3.90
C SER A 332 -1.99 -29.95 4.15
N ASP A 333 -2.92 -30.21 3.22
CA ASP A 333 -3.82 -31.34 3.24
C ASP A 333 -3.69 -32.10 1.91
N PRO A 334 -3.62 -33.44 1.91
CA PRO A 334 -3.55 -34.19 0.68
C PRO A 334 -4.83 -34.01 -0.15
N VAL A 335 -4.67 -33.85 -1.47
CA VAL A 335 -5.78 -33.67 -2.41
C VAL A 335 -5.94 -34.89 -3.31
N PHE A 336 -7.16 -35.12 -3.80
CA PHE A 336 -7.42 -36.19 -4.77
C PHE A 336 -7.33 -35.64 -6.20
N THR A 337 -6.56 -36.33 -7.03
CA THR A 337 -6.48 -36.08 -8.47
C THR A 337 -7.73 -36.58 -9.20
N THR A 338 -7.88 -36.22 -10.47
CA THR A 338 -9.01 -36.66 -11.31
C THR A 338 -9.04 -38.18 -11.55
N ASP A 339 -7.91 -38.87 -11.40
CA ASP A 339 -7.81 -40.34 -11.42
C ASP A 339 -8.00 -40.98 -10.02
N GLY A 340 -8.40 -40.20 -9.01
CA GLY A 340 -8.73 -40.67 -7.66
C GLY A 340 -7.51 -40.96 -6.78
N LYS A 341 -6.30 -40.61 -7.22
CA LYS A 341 -5.09 -40.78 -6.40
C LYS A 341 -4.95 -39.62 -5.43
N GLN A 342 -4.56 -39.95 -4.21
CA GLN A 342 -4.24 -38.94 -3.20
C GLN A 342 -2.80 -38.48 -3.42
N ILE A 343 -2.58 -37.17 -3.51
CA ILE A 343 -1.25 -36.56 -3.57
C ILE A 343 -1.08 -35.60 -2.39
N ALA A 344 0.11 -35.64 -1.77
CA ALA A 344 0.48 -34.74 -0.67
C ALA A 344 1.41 -33.61 -1.13
N SER A 345 1.79 -33.60 -2.41
CA SER A 345 2.71 -32.62 -2.96
C SER A 345 2.52 -32.47 -4.47
N ILE A 346 2.83 -31.29 -4.99
CA ILE A 346 2.75 -30.95 -6.41
C ILE A 346 4.16 -30.69 -6.93
N ALA A 347 4.56 -31.34 -8.02
CA ALA A 347 5.78 -30.98 -8.73
C ALA A 347 5.58 -29.62 -9.43
N VAL A 348 6.50 -28.69 -9.20
CA VAL A 348 6.47 -27.33 -9.71
C VAL A 348 7.67 -27.14 -10.63
N PRO A 349 7.44 -27.16 -11.96
CA PRO A 349 8.49 -26.86 -12.92
C PRO A 349 8.97 -25.41 -12.78
N LYS A 350 10.24 -25.18 -13.12
CA LYS A 350 10.78 -23.81 -13.28
C LYS A 350 9.89 -22.96 -14.20
N GLY A 351 9.63 -21.70 -13.82
CA GLY A 351 8.82 -20.74 -14.56
C GLY A 351 7.32 -20.82 -14.26
N SER A 352 6.89 -21.70 -13.36
CA SER A 352 5.48 -21.82 -12.96
C SER A 352 4.98 -20.52 -12.31
N GLN A 353 3.82 -20.05 -12.76
CA GLN A 353 3.17 -18.86 -12.20
C GLN A 353 2.15 -19.28 -11.14
N PHE A 354 2.17 -18.57 -10.02
CA PHE A 354 1.31 -18.79 -8.88
C PHE A 354 0.39 -17.60 -8.67
N LEU A 355 -0.88 -17.92 -8.42
CA LEU A 355 -1.85 -16.95 -7.96
C LEU A 355 -2.23 -17.29 -6.51
N LEU A 356 -1.79 -16.46 -5.58
CA LEU A 356 -2.06 -16.62 -4.15
C LEU A 356 -3.34 -15.85 -3.81
N GLY A 357 -4.44 -16.56 -3.58
CA GLY A 357 -5.72 -15.96 -3.21
C GLY A 357 -5.94 -15.96 -1.69
N PHE A 358 -5.90 -14.79 -1.04
CA PHE A 358 -6.06 -14.69 0.41
C PHE A 358 -7.47 -15.01 0.89
N MET A 359 -8.48 -14.72 0.07
CA MET A 359 -9.87 -15.00 0.41
C MET A 359 -10.12 -16.49 0.67
N GLY A 360 -9.44 -17.38 -0.06
CA GLY A 360 -9.56 -18.83 0.15
C GLY A 360 -9.08 -19.24 1.54
N CYS A 361 -7.93 -18.71 1.98
CA CYS A 361 -7.40 -18.95 3.31
C CYS A 361 -8.24 -18.30 4.40
N ASN A 362 -8.68 -17.06 4.18
CA ASN A 362 -9.43 -16.27 5.14
C ASN A 362 -10.83 -16.84 5.41
N LEU A 363 -11.42 -17.57 4.45
CA LEU A 363 -12.74 -18.20 4.56
C LEU A 363 -12.65 -19.73 4.76
N SER A 364 -11.45 -20.26 4.97
CA SER A 364 -11.24 -21.69 5.16
C SER A 364 -11.85 -22.15 6.48
N ARG A 365 -12.84 -23.05 6.41
CA ARG A 365 -13.44 -23.65 7.61
C ARG A 365 -12.46 -24.50 8.40
N THR A 366 -11.49 -25.11 7.72
CA THR A 366 -10.42 -25.87 8.37
C THR A 366 -9.56 -24.99 9.27
N ILE A 367 -9.37 -23.72 8.91
CA ILE A 367 -8.54 -22.77 9.65
C ILE A 367 -9.37 -22.01 10.70
N TRP A 368 -10.56 -21.54 10.31
CA TRP A 368 -11.35 -20.58 11.08
C TRP A 368 -12.59 -21.19 11.77
N GLY A 369 -12.93 -22.45 11.49
CA GLY A 369 -14.14 -23.10 12.02
C GLY A 369 -15.34 -23.05 11.07
N GLU A 370 -16.44 -23.67 11.48
CA GLU A 370 -17.67 -23.75 10.65
C GLU A 370 -18.33 -22.38 10.42
N ASP A 371 -18.08 -21.42 11.31
CA ASP A 371 -18.55 -20.02 11.28
C ASP A 371 -17.57 -19.07 10.59
N ALA A 372 -16.73 -19.59 9.68
CA ALA A 372 -15.78 -18.77 8.93
C ALA A 372 -16.42 -17.65 8.06
N LEU A 373 -17.75 -17.62 7.92
CA LEU A 373 -18.51 -16.67 7.08
C LEU A 373 -19.51 -15.83 7.89
#